data_AF-A0A2S2QUD7-F1
#
_entry.id   AF-A0A2S2QUD7-F1
#
_cell.length_a   1.000
_cell.length_b   1.000
_cell.length_c   1.000
_cell.angle_alpha   90.00
_cell.angle_beta   90.00
_cell.angle_gamma   90.00
#
_symmetry.space_group_name_H-M   'P 1'
#
loop_
_entity.id
_entity.type
_entity.pdbx_description
1 polymer ?
#
loop_
_entity_poly.entity_id
_entity_poly.type
_entity_poly.pdbx_seq_one_letter_code
_entity_poly.pdbx_strand_id
1 'polypeptide(L)'
;HSNLPKKRLWTIFMIIFFIYYLGFRIFYAPEIIIFVVLITSCFYLYNIGHRFHVVSSLWQYLPPTLNAVPGKWTNNEIIALVECIRLLHAELSELIRLFSRAYGPVLLMYYVLTFLHAVYETIFLVIFKDGNLAVSVVPLIFYVNHIFNMVSILFIATWVIEKKSNIITHLRSMRISEIPAETKLQVKLFMNQISLYEQKELTAFGLFNLNLRLITSMSVLLIMVLSTMIQMKNHPIFNLLHNLLGVQFKINP
;
A
#
# COMPACT_ATOMS: atom_id res chain seq x y z
N HIS A 1 -47.13 -39.51 -7.11
CA HIS A 1 -46.41 -39.42 -5.82
C HIS A 1 -45.01 -40.03 -5.98
N SER A 2 -43.92 -39.23 -6.02
CA SER A 2 -42.53 -39.70 -5.72
C SER A 2 -41.39 -38.67 -5.98
N ASN A 3 -41.64 -37.41 -6.39
CA ASN A 3 -40.55 -36.48 -6.73
C ASN A 3 -40.05 -35.54 -5.61
N LEU A 4 -40.61 -35.62 -4.40
CA LEU A 4 -40.19 -34.76 -3.27
C LEU A 4 -38.77 -35.04 -2.70
N PRO A 5 -38.25 -36.28 -2.61
CA PRO A 5 -36.97 -36.52 -1.93
C PRO A 5 -35.76 -36.08 -2.77
N LYS A 6 -35.85 -36.12 -4.12
CA LYS A 6 -34.75 -35.70 -5.01
C LYS A 6 -34.48 -34.20 -4.96
N LYS A 7 -35.52 -33.36 -4.88
CA LYS A 7 -35.36 -31.89 -4.80
C LYS A 7 -34.65 -31.47 -3.50
N ARG A 8 -35.02 -32.07 -2.36
CA ARG A 8 -34.37 -31.81 -1.07
C ARG A 8 -32.90 -32.25 -1.05
N LEU A 9 -32.59 -33.41 -1.62
CA LEU A 9 -31.20 -33.87 -1.73
C LEU A 9 -30.34 -32.93 -2.57
N TRP A 10 -30.90 -32.42 -3.68
CA TRP A 10 -30.20 -31.47 -4.55
C TRP A 10 -29.93 -30.13 -3.87
N THR A 11 -30.88 -29.62 -3.07
CA THR A 11 -30.68 -28.39 -2.29
C THR A 11 -29.60 -28.58 -1.22
N ILE A 12 -29.59 -29.72 -0.52
CA ILE A 12 -28.56 -30.03 0.48
C ILE A 12 -27.19 -30.16 -0.18
N PHE A 13 -27.11 -30.83 -1.33
CA PHE A 13 -25.87 -30.95 -2.10
C PHE A 13 -25.34 -29.58 -2.54
N MET A 14 -26.21 -28.69 -3.05
CA MET A 14 -25.82 -27.33 -3.44
C MET A 14 -25.39 -26.47 -2.25
N ILE A 15 -26.02 -26.64 -1.08
CA ILE A 15 -25.61 -25.94 0.16
C ILE A 15 -24.24 -26.46 0.61
N ILE A 16 -24.00 -27.77 0.61
CA ILE A 16 -22.72 -28.36 0.98
C ILE A 16 -21.63 -27.95 -0.01
N PHE A 17 -21.92 -27.96 -1.31
CA PHE A 17 -21.00 -27.49 -2.35
C PHE A 17 -20.71 -26.00 -2.23
N PHE A 18 -21.71 -25.18 -1.91
CA PHE A 18 -21.54 -23.74 -1.66
C PHE A 18 -20.72 -23.48 -0.40
N ILE A 19 -20.97 -24.19 0.70
CA ILE A 19 -20.19 -24.10 1.95
C ILE A 19 -18.75 -24.58 1.71
N TYR A 20 -18.56 -25.64 0.93
CA TYR A 20 -17.24 -26.16 0.56
C TYR A 20 -16.50 -25.20 -0.37
N TYR A 21 -17.16 -24.63 -1.38
CA TYR A 21 -16.58 -23.63 -2.29
C TYR A 21 -16.26 -22.32 -1.58
N LEU A 22 -17.14 -21.87 -0.68
CA LEU A 22 -16.93 -20.69 0.16
C LEU A 22 -15.80 -20.95 1.17
N GLY A 23 -15.79 -22.12 1.80
CA GLY A 23 -14.71 -22.57 2.69
C GLY A 23 -13.38 -22.69 1.96
N PHE A 24 -13.37 -23.19 0.73
CA PHE A 24 -12.17 -23.28 -0.10
C PHE A 24 -11.66 -21.90 -0.55
N ARG A 25 -12.57 -20.97 -0.90
CA ARG A 25 -12.21 -19.57 -1.20
C ARG A 25 -11.73 -18.79 0.02
N ILE A 26 -12.25 -19.08 1.21
CA ILE A 26 -11.88 -18.37 2.45
C ILE A 26 -10.61 -18.96 3.07
N PHE A 27 -10.50 -20.30 3.13
CA PHE A 27 -9.45 -21.00 3.88
C PHE A 27 -8.32 -21.60 3.03
N TYR A 28 -8.51 -21.77 1.72
CA TYR A 28 -7.53 -22.42 0.84
C TYR A 28 -6.85 -21.45 -0.16
N ALA A 29 -7.17 -20.15 -0.09
CA ALA A 29 -6.84 -19.20 -1.16
C ALA A 29 -5.64 -18.27 -0.86
N PRO A 30 -4.95 -17.78 -1.91
CA PRO A 30 -3.98 -16.68 -1.84
C PRO A 30 -4.49 -15.41 -1.09
N GLU A 31 -5.80 -15.29 -0.86
CA GLU A 31 -6.43 -14.21 -0.11
C GLU A 31 -5.99 -14.10 1.35
N ILE A 32 -5.73 -15.22 2.05
CA ILE A 32 -5.21 -15.14 3.44
C ILE A 32 -3.80 -14.55 3.42
N ILE A 33 -2.96 -14.96 2.47
CA ILE A 33 -1.60 -14.44 2.34
C ILE A 33 -1.65 -12.94 2.01
N ILE A 34 -2.51 -12.54 1.06
CA ILE A 34 -2.75 -11.14 0.71
C ILE A 34 -3.21 -10.33 1.93
N PHE A 35 -4.15 -10.86 2.71
CA PHE A 35 -4.65 -10.22 3.92
C PHE A 35 -3.57 -10.10 5.00
N VAL A 36 -2.78 -11.15 5.22
CA VAL A 36 -1.66 -11.12 6.17
C VAL A 36 -0.62 -10.10 5.73
N VAL A 37 -0.25 -10.06 4.45
CA VAL A 37 0.68 -9.06 3.90
C VAL A 37 0.14 -7.65 4.09
N LEU A 38 -1.16 -7.43 3.84
CA LEU A 38 -1.83 -6.16 4.03
C LEU A 38 -1.77 -5.71 5.49
N ILE A 39 -2.29 -6.52 6.41
CA ILE A 39 -2.39 -6.16 7.82
C ILE A 39 -1.00 -5.95 8.45
N THR A 40 -0.05 -6.84 8.17
CA THR A 40 1.31 -6.71 8.70
C THR A 40 2.02 -5.48 8.13
N SER A 41 1.93 -5.24 6.82
CA SER A 41 2.53 -4.05 6.19
C SER A 41 1.94 -2.76 6.76
N CYS A 42 0.61 -2.67 6.85
CA CYS A 42 -0.09 -1.53 7.43
C CYS A 42 0.31 -1.32 8.89
N PHE A 43 0.34 -2.38 9.71
CA PHE A 43 0.72 -2.30 11.11
C PHE A 43 2.15 -1.78 11.31
N TYR A 44 3.12 -2.35 10.59
CA TYR A 44 4.52 -1.94 10.71
C TYR A 44 4.73 -0.50 10.22
N LEU A 45 4.19 -0.15 9.05
CA LEU A 45 4.30 1.20 8.50
C LEU A 45 3.62 2.23 9.41
N TYR A 46 2.41 1.94 9.89
CA TYR A 46 1.69 2.82 10.81
C TYR A 46 2.48 3.05 12.10
N ASN A 47 3.04 1.98 12.69
CA ASN A 47 3.85 2.08 13.90
C ASN A 47 5.11 2.95 13.68
N ILE A 48 5.82 2.72 12.57
CA ILE A 48 7.00 3.51 12.18
C ILE A 48 6.63 4.98 11.99
N GLY A 49 5.55 5.26 11.24
CA GLY A 49 5.12 6.63 10.98
C GLY A 49 4.67 7.37 12.23
N HIS A 50 4.02 6.68 13.18
CA HIS A 50 3.69 7.28 14.48
C HIS A 50 4.95 7.65 15.26
N ARG A 51 5.98 6.79 15.25
CA ARG A 51 7.26 7.12 15.89
C ARG A 51 7.92 8.33 15.22
N PHE A 52 7.96 8.39 13.89
CA PHE A 52 8.45 9.58 13.18
C PHE A 52 7.66 10.84 13.53
N HIS A 53 6.34 10.72 13.67
CA HIS A 53 5.51 11.83 14.12
C HIS A 53 5.91 12.32 15.51
N VAL A 54 6.09 11.42 16.48
CA VAL A 54 6.58 11.77 17.84
C VAL A 54 7.94 12.45 17.78
N VAL A 55 8.89 11.93 16.99
CA VAL A 55 10.22 12.57 16.81
C VAL A 55 10.09 13.97 16.24
N SER A 56 9.24 14.16 15.23
CA SER A 56 8.98 15.47 14.64
C SER A 56 8.31 16.43 15.64
N SER A 57 7.43 15.94 16.49
CA SER A 57 6.79 16.74 17.53
C SER A 57 7.78 17.13 18.63
N LEU A 58 8.69 16.24 19.03
CA LEU A 58 9.77 16.57 19.96
C LEU A 58 10.63 17.73 19.45
N TRP A 59 10.91 17.75 18.14
CA TRP A 59 11.63 18.87 17.53
C TRP A 59 10.90 20.20 17.65
N GLN A 60 9.56 20.21 17.54
CA GLN A 60 8.76 21.44 17.64
C GLN A 60 8.73 22.04 19.04
N TYR A 61 9.03 21.26 20.09
CA TYR A 61 9.13 21.76 21.46
C TYR A 61 10.48 22.44 21.78
N LEU A 62 11.48 22.27 20.91
CA LEU A 62 12.77 22.94 21.07
C LEU A 62 12.63 24.45 20.82
N PRO A 63 13.41 25.28 21.54
CA PRO A 63 13.43 26.72 21.28
C PRO A 63 13.93 27.00 19.84
N PRO A 64 13.32 27.95 19.09
CA PRO A 64 13.63 28.17 17.67
C PRO A 64 15.10 28.47 17.37
N THR A 65 15.79 29.16 18.29
CA THR A 65 17.22 29.50 18.19
C THR A 65 18.13 28.48 18.85
N LEU A 66 17.57 27.42 19.45
CA LEU A 66 18.27 26.41 20.24
C LEU A 66 19.17 26.99 21.34
N ASN A 67 18.77 28.14 21.88
CA ASN A 67 19.43 28.82 23.00
C ASN A 67 18.77 28.42 24.32
N ALA A 68 19.56 28.35 25.39
CA ALA A 68 19.03 28.22 26.75
C ALA A 68 17.97 29.30 27.03
N VAL A 69 16.85 28.86 27.60
CA VAL A 69 15.78 29.74 28.07
C VAL A 69 15.77 29.65 29.60
N PRO A 70 16.08 30.75 30.33
CA PRO A 70 16.10 30.74 31.78
C PRO A 70 14.82 30.14 32.37
N GLY A 71 14.95 29.17 33.28
CA GLY A 71 13.83 28.49 33.93
C GLY A 71 13.08 27.46 33.08
N LYS A 72 13.50 27.21 31.82
CA LYS A 72 12.89 26.19 30.95
C LYS A 72 13.89 25.19 30.37
N TRP A 73 14.98 25.69 29.78
CA TRP A 73 15.93 24.87 29.03
C TRP A 73 17.35 25.31 29.31
N THR A 74 18.20 24.38 29.73
CA THR A 74 19.66 24.55 29.75
C THR A 74 20.27 24.18 28.40
N ASN A 75 21.44 24.72 28.08
CA ASN A 75 22.15 24.37 26.84
C ASN A 75 22.45 22.87 26.75
N ASN A 76 22.80 22.24 27.87
CA ASN A 76 23.11 20.81 27.92
C ASN A 76 21.87 19.95 27.63
N GLU A 77 20.70 20.31 28.15
CA GLU A 77 19.44 19.63 27.85
C GLU A 77 19.06 19.75 26.38
N ILE A 78 19.24 20.93 25.78
CA ILE A 78 19.00 21.15 24.35
C ILE A 78 19.92 20.27 23.51
N ILE A 79 21.23 20.26 23.81
CA ILE A 79 22.21 19.45 23.10
C ILE A 79 21.87 17.95 23.21
N ALA A 80 21.58 17.47 24.42
CA ALA A 80 21.22 16.08 24.67
C ALA A 80 19.94 15.68 23.94
N LEU A 81 18.93 16.56 23.90
CA LEU A 81 17.67 16.29 23.22
C LEU A 81 17.84 16.28 21.69
N VAL A 82 18.60 17.23 21.13
CA VAL A 82 18.92 17.24 19.69
C VAL A 82 19.66 15.96 19.28
N GLU A 83 20.62 15.52 20.08
CA GLU A 83 21.34 14.27 19.84
C GLU A 83 20.42 13.04 19.94
N CYS A 84 19.54 13.00 20.94
CA CYS A 84 18.55 11.94 21.09
C CYS A 84 17.61 11.87 19.87
N ILE A 85 17.11 13.01 19.42
CA ILE A 85 16.26 13.11 18.22
C ILE A 85 17.02 12.62 16.98
N ARG A 86 18.29 13.01 16.82
CA ARG A 86 19.14 12.57 15.70
C ARG A 86 19.31 11.05 15.67
N LEU A 87 19.61 10.45 16.83
CA LEU A 87 19.80 9.00 16.98
C LEU A 87 18.50 8.24 16.70
N LEU A 88 17.38 8.71 17.25
CA LEU A 88 16.08 8.09 17.05
C LEU A 88 15.64 8.19 15.57
N HIS A 89 15.89 9.33 14.92
CA HIS A 89 15.66 9.47 13.48
C HIS A 89 16.54 8.50 12.66
N ALA A 90 17.78 8.24 13.09
CA ALA A 90 18.67 7.25 12.47
C ALA A 90 18.06 5.85 12.54
N GLU A 91 17.65 5.44 13.74
CA GLU A 91 17.11 4.12 14.02
C GLU A 91 15.79 3.90 13.26
N LEU A 92 14.89 4.89 13.25
CA LEU A 92 13.65 4.82 12.50
C LEU A 92 13.88 4.77 10.98
N SER A 93 14.88 5.50 10.47
CA SER A 93 15.25 5.44 9.06
C SER A 93 15.81 4.06 8.70
N GLU A 94 16.55 3.45 9.61
CA GLU A 94 17.05 2.09 9.46
C GLU A 94 15.92 1.05 9.52
N LEU A 95 14.90 1.24 10.36
CA LEU A 95 13.71 0.39 10.36
C LEU A 95 12.92 0.47 9.05
N ILE A 96 12.79 1.65 8.43
CA ILE A 96 12.23 1.78 7.07
C ILE A 96 13.05 0.98 6.06
N ARG A 97 14.38 1.04 6.16
CA ARG A 97 15.28 0.29 5.27
C ARG A 97 15.11 -1.21 5.45
N LEU A 98 15.02 -1.67 6.70
CA LEU A 98 14.80 -3.08 7.03
C LEU A 98 13.45 -3.56 6.51
N PHE A 99 12.39 -2.76 6.70
CA PHE A 99 11.07 -3.04 6.14
C PHE A 99 11.12 -3.17 4.62
N SER A 100 11.75 -2.20 3.93
CA SER A 100 11.89 -2.22 2.46
C SER A 100 12.65 -3.45 1.98
N ARG A 101 13.65 -3.92 2.73
CA ARG A 101 14.41 -5.13 2.38
C ARG A 101 13.63 -6.42 2.63
N ALA A 102 12.90 -6.50 3.73
CA ALA A 102 12.15 -7.69 4.14
C ALA A 102 10.83 -7.84 3.38
N TYR A 103 10.03 -6.78 3.34
CA TYR A 103 8.71 -6.76 2.69
C TYR A 103 8.78 -6.35 1.22
N GLY A 104 9.89 -5.76 0.76
CA GLY A 104 10.02 -5.27 -0.62
C GLY A 104 9.66 -6.29 -1.71
N PRO A 105 10.25 -7.50 -1.72
CA PRO A 105 9.90 -8.53 -2.70
C PRO A 105 8.43 -8.98 -2.60
N VAL A 106 7.92 -9.09 -1.38
CA VAL A 106 6.54 -9.53 -1.13
C VAL A 106 5.55 -8.49 -1.61
N LEU A 107 5.80 -7.21 -1.31
CA LEU A 107 5.01 -6.09 -1.79
C LEU A 107 5.10 -5.95 -3.31
N LEU A 108 6.29 -6.13 -3.90
CA LEU A 108 6.46 -6.15 -5.34
C LEU A 108 5.53 -7.19 -5.99
N MET A 109 5.61 -8.44 -5.54
CA MET A 109 4.75 -9.51 -6.07
C MET A 109 3.27 -9.21 -5.82
N TYR A 110 2.92 -8.71 -4.64
CA TYR A 110 1.57 -8.28 -4.30
C TYR A 110 1.02 -7.25 -5.29
N TYR A 111 1.76 -6.17 -5.57
CA TYR A 111 1.32 -5.13 -6.50
C TYR A 111 1.25 -5.62 -7.95
N VAL A 112 2.23 -6.41 -8.41
CA VAL A 112 2.24 -6.96 -9.77
C VAL A 112 1.07 -7.92 -9.99
N LEU A 113 0.87 -8.88 -9.08
CA LEU A 113 -0.21 -9.85 -9.19
C LEU A 113 -1.59 -9.18 -9.09
N THR A 114 -1.74 -8.21 -8.18
CA THR A 114 -3.01 -7.47 -8.05
C THR A 114 -3.29 -6.61 -9.29
N PHE A 115 -2.26 -6.02 -9.90
CA PHE A 115 -2.42 -5.29 -11.17
C PHE A 115 -2.82 -6.22 -12.32
N LEU A 116 -2.18 -7.39 -12.46
CA LEU A 116 -2.57 -8.39 -13.47
C LEU A 116 -4.00 -8.89 -13.26
N HIS A 117 -4.39 -9.12 -12.00
CA HIS A 117 -5.75 -9.49 -11.64
C HIS A 117 -6.74 -8.38 -12.04
N ALA A 118 -6.40 -7.11 -11.78
CA ALA A 118 -7.23 -5.98 -12.19
C ALA A 118 -7.39 -5.89 -13.72
N VAL A 119 -6.34 -6.16 -14.48
CA VAL A 119 -6.40 -6.24 -15.95
C VAL A 119 -7.31 -7.38 -16.41
N TYR A 120 -7.16 -8.57 -15.82
CA TYR A 120 -7.98 -9.73 -16.14
C TYR A 120 -9.48 -9.49 -15.89
N GLU A 121 -9.83 -8.99 -14.69
CA GLU A 121 -11.20 -8.64 -14.33
C GLU A 121 -11.79 -7.58 -15.26
N THR A 122 -10.97 -6.58 -15.62
CA THR A 122 -11.39 -5.54 -16.56
C THR A 122 -11.68 -6.10 -17.96
N ILE A 123 -10.85 -7.02 -18.46
CA ILE A 123 -11.08 -7.72 -19.74
C ILE A 123 -12.37 -8.54 -19.66
N PHE A 124 -12.55 -9.29 -18.56
CA PHE A 124 -13.73 -10.12 -18.34
C PHE A 124 -15.03 -9.29 -18.35
N LEU A 125 -15.04 -8.15 -17.65
CA LEU A 125 -16.18 -7.21 -17.62
C LEU A 125 -16.51 -6.63 -19.00
N VAL A 126 -15.51 -6.36 -19.84
CA VAL A 126 -15.72 -5.84 -21.21
C VAL A 126 -16.33 -6.90 -22.13
N ILE A 127 -15.91 -8.17 -22.00
CA ILE A 127 -16.35 -9.28 -22.86
C ILE A 127 -17.75 -9.77 -22.48
N PHE A 128 -18.03 -9.95 -21.18
CA PHE A 128 -19.23 -10.65 -20.69
C PHE A 128 -20.36 -9.70 -20.26
N LYS A 129 -20.66 -8.69 -21.08
CA LYS A 129 -21.67 -7.65 -20.79
C LYS A 129 -23.13 -8.15 -20.88
N ASP A 130 -23.41 -9.43 -20.62
CA ASP A 130 -24.74 -10.01 -20.73
C ASP A 130 -25.53 -9.90 -19.42
N GLY A 131 -26.23 -8.76 -19.29
CA GLY A 131 -27.58 -8.58 -18.73
C GLY A 131 -27.92 -8.96 -17.28
N ASN A 132 -27.20 -9.88 -16.64
CA ASN A 132 -27.59 -10.40 -15.33
C ASN A 132 -26.88 -9.65 -14.20
N LEU A 133 -27.59 -8.68 -13.61
CA LEU A 133 -27.10 -7.76 -12.59
C LEU A 133 -26.43 -8.47 -11.38
N ALA A 134 -26.97 -9.62 -10.96
CA ALA A 134 -26.42 -10.38 -9.82
C ALA A 134 -25.06 -11.04 -10.13
N VAL A 135 -24.83 -11.42 -11.38
CA VAL A 135 -23.57 -12.03 -11.85
C VAL A 135 -22.49 -10.95 -12.05
N SER A 136 -22.88 -9.69 -12.31
CA SER A 136 -21.94 -8.57 -12.47
C SER A 136 -21.55 -7.88 -11.15
N VAL A 137 -22.42 -7.89 -10.13
CA VAL A 137 -22.17 -7.15 -8.87
C VAL A 137 -21.11 -7.81 -8.00
N VAL A 138 -21.09 -9.14 -7.92
CA VAL A 138 -20.14 -9.85 -7.04
C VAL A 138 -18.67 -9.63 -7.46
N PRO A 139 -18.27 -9.80 -8.74
CA PRO A 139 -16.90 -9.49 -9.18
C PRO A 139 -16.52 -8.04 -8.97
N LEU A 140 -17.46 -7.10 -9.15
CA LEU A 140 -17.23 -5.68 -8.93
C LEU A 140 -16.91 -5.36 -7.46
N ILE A 141 -17.60 -6.01 -6.50
CA ILE A 141 -17.31 -5.84 -5.07
C ILE A 141 -15.89 -6.32 -4.74
N PHE A 142 -15.50 -7.49 -5.25
CA PHE A 142 -14.14 -8.00 -5.06
C PHE A 142 -13.09 -7.08 -5.69
N TYR A 143 -13.35 -6.58 -6.90
CA TYR A 143 -12.48 -5.63 -7.57
C TYR A 143 -12.26 -4.35 -6.75
N VAL A 144 -13.34 -3.74 -6.25
CA VAL A 144 -13.27 -2.54 -5.39
C VAL A 144 -12.50 -2.84 -4.11
N ASN A 145 -12.72 -3.99 -3.48
CA ASN A 145 -11.99 -4.40 -2.28
C ASN A 145 -10.48 -4.54 -2.52
N HIS A 146 -10.07 -5.16 -3.64
CA HIS A 146 -8.64 -5.26 -4.00
C HIS A 146 -8.00 -3.90 -4.24
N ILE A 147 -8.69 -2.99 -4.92
CA ILE A 147 -8.22 -1.61 -5.11
C ILE A 147 -8.07 -0.91 -3.75
N PHE A 148 -9.06 -1.03 -2.86
CA PHE A 148 -9.01 -0.44 -1.53
C PHE A 148 -7.80 -0.95 -0.72
N ASN A 149 -7.53 -2.25 -0.76
CA ASN A 149 -6.38 -2.85 -0.07
C ASN A 149 -5.04 -2.32 -0.60
N MET A 150 -4.90 -2.19 -1.92
CA MET A 150 -3.71 -1.61 -2.56
C MET A 150 -3.51 -0.15 -2.15
N VAL A 151 -4.58 0.65 -2.19
CA VAL A 151 -4.55 2.06 -1.81
C VAL A 151 -4.17 2.23 -0.34
N SER A 152 -4.65 1.35 0.54
CA SER A 152 -4.41 1.43 1.98
C SER A 152 -2.92 1.39 2.35
N ILE A 153 -2.16 0.44 1.79
CA ILE A 153 -0.72 0.33 2.04
C ILE A 153 0.00 1.58 1.52
N LEU A 154 -0.31 2.02 0.29
CA LEU A 154 0.33 3.19 -0.33
C LEU A 154 0.00 4.50 0.39
N PHE A 155 -1.21 4.61 0.93
CA PHE A 155 -1.63 5.75 1.74
C PHE A 155 -0.78 5.83 3.01
N ILE A 156 -0.68 4.75 3.78
CA ILE A 156 0.13 4.72 5.01
C ILE A 156 1.60 4.94 4.67
N ALA A 157 2.12 4.29 3.62
CA ALA A 157 3.49 4.46 3.15
C ALA A 157 3.81 5.93 2.81
N THR A 158 2.90 6.62 2.12
CA THR A 158 3.04 8.05 1.78
C THR A 158 3.03 8.91 3.04
N TRP A 159 2.13 8.62 3.98
CA TRP A 159 2.08 9.32 5.27
C TRP A 159 3.37 9.14 6.08
N VAL A 160 3.97 7.94 6.09
CA VAL A 160 5.27 7.69 6.73
C VAL A 160 6.36 8.54 6.09
N ILE A 161 6.42 8.60 4.76
CA ILE A 161 7.39 9.42 4.03
C ILE A 161 7.22 10.90 4.38
N GLU A 162 5.99 11.38 4.46
CA GLU A 162 5.69 12.75 4.89
C GLU A 162 6.18 13.02 6.32
N LYS A 163 5.89 12.13 7.28
CA LYS A 163 6.34 12.31 8.67
C LYS A 163 7.85 12.23 8.83
N LYS A 164 8.54 11.38 8.07
CA LYS A 164 10.00 11.39 7.97
C LYS A 164 10.52 12.73 7.42
N SER A 165 9.87 13.28 6.40
CA SER A 165 10.31 14.53 5.75
C SER A 165 10.11 15.77 6.64
N ASN A 166 9.11 15.77 7.53
CA ASN A 166 8.82 16.93 8.38
C ASN A 166 10.04 17.44 9.15
N ILE A 167 10.80 16.56 9.81
CA ILE A 167 11.98 17.02 10.58
C ILE A 167 13.06 17.63 9.68
N ILE A 168 13.20 17.12 8.46
CA ILE A 168 14.13 17.65 7.44
C ILE A 168 13.74 19.08 7.08
N THR A 169 12.44 19.32 6.86
CA THR A 169 11.92 20.66 6.58
C THR A 169 12.22 21.62 7.72
N HIS A 170 12.01 21.21 8.98
CA HIS A 170 12.32 22.06 10.14
C HIS A 170 13.83 22.36 10.22
N LEU A 171 14.69 21.36 10.05
CA LEU A 171 16.15 21.53 10.05
C LEU A 171 16.63 22.47 8.93
N ARG A 172 16.06 22.36 7.72
CA ARG A 172 16.37 23.25 6.59
C ARG A 172 15.90 24.69 6.83
N SER A 173 14.80 24.88 7.56
CA SER A 173 14.26 26.20 7.88
C SER A 173 15.02 26.95 8.99
N MET A 174 15.91 26.26 9.71
CA MET A 174 16.58 26.81 10.88
C MET A 174 17.72 27.78 10.49
N ARG A 175 17.78 28.93 11.16
CA ARG A 175 18.88 29.89 10.98
C ARG A 175 20.14 29.44 11.71
N ILE A 176 20.96 28.65 11.04
CA ILE A 176 22.20 28.07 11.58
C ILE A 176 23.21 29.14 12.10
N SER A 177 23.07 30.39 11.66
CA SER A 177 23.87 31.53 12.14
C SER A 177 23.58 31.95 13.58
N GLU A 178 22.36 31.73 14.07
CA GLU A 178 21.89 32.18 15.38
C GLU A 178 22.05 31.11 16.49
N ILE A 179 22.53 29.91 16.12
CA ILE A 179 22.69 28.75 17.01
C ILE A 179 24.05 28.79 17.73
N PRO A 180 24.12 28.40 19.03
CA PRO A 180 25.38 28.27 19.77
C PRO A 180 26.34 27.28 19.09
N ALA A 181 27.65 27.52 19.21
CA ALA A 181 28.67 26.74 18.49
C ALA A 181 28.57 25.23 18.72
N GLU A 182 28.28 24.80 19.95
CA GLU A 182 28.20 23.39 20.33
C GLU A 182 26.94 22.71 19.78
N THR A 183 25.78 23.36 19.90
CA THR A 183 24.53 22.88 19.30
C THR A 183 24.58 22.90 17.77
N LYS A 184 25.28 23.87 17.19
CA LYS A 184 25.51 24.00 15.75
C LYS A 184 26.27 22.81 15.19
N LEU A 185 27.20 22.22 15.94
CA LEU A 185 27.88 20.99 15.54
C LEU A 185 26.90 19.82 15.44
N GLN A 186 26.03 19.65 16.44
CA GLN A 186 25.03 18.57 16.45
C GLN A 186 24.03 18.68 15.30
N VAL A 187 23.55 19.89 15.03
CA VAL A 187 22.66 20.16 13.90
C VAL A 187 23.34 19.85 12.55
N LYS A 188 24.62 20.17 12.40
CA LYS A 188 25.39 19.83 11.18
C LYS A 188 25.54 18.31 11.01
N LEU A 189 25.85 17.58 12.08
CA LEU A 189 25.93 16.13 12.04
C LEU A 189 24.59 15.51 11.65
N PHE A 190 23.49 16.04 12.20
CA PHE A 190 22.15 15.58 11.87
C PHE A 190 21.80 15.84 10.39
N MET A 191 22.07 17.05 9.88
CA MET A 191 21.87 17.40 8.47
C MET A 191 22.66 16.47 7.53
N ASN A 192 23.91 16.17 7.86
CA ASN A 192 24.74 15.26 7.07
C ASN A 192 24.18 13.82 7.08
N GLN A 193 23.70 13.37 8.23
CA GLN A 193 23.06 12.05 8.34
C GLN A 193 21.78 11.97 7.51
N ILE A 194 20.95 13.01 7.54
CA ILE A 194 19.69 13.05 6.78
C ILE A 194 19.94 12.95 5.27
N SER A 195 20.95 13.63 4.74
CA SER A 195 21.25 13.59 3.29
C SER A 195 21.50 12.15 2.81
N LEU A 196 22.15 11.32 3.63
CA LEU A 196 22.39 9.90 3.36
C LEU A 196 21.10 9.06 3.39
N TYR A 197 20.14 9.41 4.25
CA TYR A 197 18.87 8.69 4.39
C TYR A 197 17.76 9.20 3.46
N GLU A 198 17.86 10.42 2.93
CA GLU A 198 16.92 11.00 1.98
C GLU A 198 16.98 10.27 0.63
N GLN A 199 18.17 9.82 0.21
CA GLN A 199 18.35 9.02 -1.00
C GLN A 199 17.72 7.61 -0.93
N LYS A 200 17.36 7.13 0.27
CA LYS A 200 16.78 5.80 0.48
C LYS A 200 15.29 5.93 0.78
N GLU A 201 14.50 6.02 -0.28
CA GLU A 201 13.04 6.00 -0.20
C GLU A 201 12.50 4.60 0.15
N LEU A 202 11.32 4.57 0.75
CA LEU A 202 10.55 3.36 0.98
C LEU A 202 10.16 2.76 -0.38
N THR A 203 10.75 1.61 -0.71
CA THR A 203 10.66 1.00 -2.05
C THR A 203 10.24 -0.46 -1.98
N ALA A 204 9.55 -0.93 -3.03
CA ALA A 204 9.31 -2.34 -3.27
C ALA A 204 10.51 -2.94 -4.01
N PHE A 205 11.44 -3.53 -3.26
CA PHE A 205 12.64 -4.19 -3.81
C PHE A 205 13.48 -3.29 -4.74
N GLY A 206 13.48 -1.97 -4.50
CA GLY A 206 14.19 -1.00 -5.33
C GLY A 206 13.60 -0.72 -6.71
N LEU A 207 12.49 -1.35 -7.10
CA LEU A 207 11.88 -1.16 -8.43
C LEU A 207 10.93 0.04 -8.49
N PHE A 208 10.08 0.21 -7.49
CA PHE A 208 9.20 1.38 -7.40
C PHE A 208 9.04 1.86 -5.97
N ASN A 209 8.79 3.17 -5.85
CA ASN A 209 8.58 3.82 -4.57
C ASN A 209 7.16 3.53 -4.08
N LEU A 210 7.05 3.11 -2.83
CA LEU A 210 5.77 2.84 -2.18
C LEU A 210 5.14 4.18 -1.76
N ASN A 211 4.47 4.83 -2.70
CA ASN A 211 3.71 6.06 -2.46
C ASN A 211 2.47 6.12 -3.36
N LEU A 212 1.59 7.07 -3.11
CA LEU A 212 0.34 7.24 -3.85
C LEU A 212 0.54 7.49 -5.36
N ARG A 213 1.73 7.93 -5.82
CA ARG A 213 1.99 8.11 -7.26
C ARG A 213 1.91 6.78 -8.01
N LEU A 214 2.18 5.65 -7.34
CA LEU A 214 2.05 4.32 -7.92
C LEU A 214 0.62 4.02 -8.39
N ILE A 215 -0.41 4.48 -7.65
CA ILE A 215 -1.82 4.31 -8.06
C ILE A 215 -2.10 5.09 -9.34
N THR A 216 -1.56 6.30 -9.46
CA THR A 216 -1.72 7.11 -10.68
C THR A 216 -1.11 6.36 -11.87
N SER A 217 0.10 5.82 -11.72
CA SER A 217 0.74 5.02 -12.78
C SER A 217 -0.08 3.78 -13.15
N MET A 218 -0.56 3.01 -12.17
CA MET A 218 -1.40 1.83 -12.41
C MET A 218 -2.73 2.19 -13.07
N SER A 219 -3.36 3.29 -12.66
CA SER A 219 -4.63 3.77 -13.23
C SER A 219 -4.47 4.19 -14.69
N VAL A 220 -3.40 4.91 -15.02
CA VAL A 220 -3.07 5.29 -16.40
C VAL A 220 -2.86 4.05 -17.27
N LEU A 221 -2.13 3.06 -16.78
CA LEU A 221 -1.94 1.79 -17.49
C LEU A 221 -3.26 1.05 -17.70
N LEU A 222 -4.13 1.02 -16.70
CA LEU A 222 -5.44 0.39 -16.80
C LEU A 222 -6.35 1.08 -17.83
N ILE A 223 -6.38 2.42 -17.82
CA ILE A 223 -7.14 3.21 -18.81
C ILE A 223 -6.60 2.96 -20.23
N MET A 224 -5.28 2.85 -20.37
CA MET A 224 -4.65 2.53 -21.65
C MET A 224 -5.08 1.15 -22.15
N VAL A 225 -5.00 0.12 -21.30
CA VAL A 225 -5.50 -1.22 -21.62
C VAL A 225 -6.97 -1.17 -22.03
N LEU A 226 -7.83 -0.53 -21.23
CA LEU A 226 -9.25 -0.35 -21.54
C LEU A 226 -9.50 0.32 -22.90
N SER A 227 -8.79 1.41 -23.19
CA SER A 227 -8.91 2.13 -24.46
C SER A 227 -8.52 1.25 -25.64
N THR A 228 -7.39 0.55 -25.55
CA THR A 228 -6.93 -0.39 -26.59
C THR A 228 -7.95 -1.52 -26.78
N MET A 229 -8.49 -2.07 -25.71
CA MET A 229 -9.50 -3.13 -25.75
C MET A 229 -10.79 -2.68 -26.44
N ILE A 230 -11.27 -1.48 -26.14
CA ILE A 230 -12.45 -0.88 -26.80
C ILE A 230 -12.19 -0.68 -28.29
N GLN A 231 -11.01 -0.17 -28.66
CA GLN A 231 -10.62 0.01 -30.05
C GLN A 231 -10.53 -1.33 -30.81
N MET A 232 -10.06 -2.39 -30.13
CA MET A 232 -9.91 -3.73 -30.70
C MET A 232 -11.16 -4.59 -30.63
N LYS A 233 -12.30 -4.08 -30.15
CA LYS A 233 -13.54 -4.85 -29.91
C LYS A 233 -14.00 -5.67 -31.13
N ASN A 234 -13.83 -5.14 -32.33
CA ASN A 234 -14.24 -5.79 -33.58
C ASN A 234 -13.13 -6.65 -34.22
N HIS A 235 -11.99 -6.79 -33.56
CA HIS A 235 -10.86 -7.55 -34.08
C HIS A 235 -11.17 -9.06 -34.08
N PRO A 236 -10.74 -9.84 -35.09
CA PRO A 236 -11.02 -11.28 -35.18
C PRO A 236 -10.62 -12.07 -33.93
N ILE A 237 -9.55 -11.66 -33.25
CA ILE A 237 -9.06 -12.28 -32.01
C ILE A 237 -10.09 -12.10 -30.87
N PHE A 238 -10.75 -10.94 -30.76
CA PHE A 238 -11.77 -10.72 -29.74
C PHE A 238 -13.01 -11.58 -29.96
N ASN A 239 -13.44 -11.71 -31.21
CA ASN A 239 -14.54 -12.59 -31.59
C ASN A 239 -14.19 -14.07 -31.32
N LEU A 240 -12.95 -14.48 -31.59
CA LEU A 240 -12.48 -15.82 -31.26
C LEU A 240 -12.48 -16.06 -29.74
N LEU A 241 -11.98 -15.09 -28.95
CA LEU A 241 -11.95 -15.19 -27.49
C LEU A 241 -13.37 -15.25 -26.90
N HIS A 242 -14.28 -14.40 -27.38
CA HIS A 242 -15.69 -14.39 -27.01
C HIS A 242 -16.36 -15.74 -27.33
N ASN A 243 -16.08 -16.33 -28.50
CA ASN A 243 -16.64 -17.62 -28.89
C ASN A 243 -16.06 -18.78 -28.07
N LEU A 244 -14.74 -18.79 -27.81
CA LEU A 244 -14.10 -19.82 -26.99
C LEU A 244 -14.60 -19.79 -25.53
N LEU A 245 -14.73 -18.60 -24.96
CA LEU A 245 -15.16 -18.40 -23.58
C LEU A 245 -16.70 -18.51 -23.43
N GLY A 246 -17.47 -18.12 -24.45
CA GLY A 246 -18.93 -18.21 -24.48
C GLY A 246 -19.48 -19.62 -24.76
N VAL A 247 -18.71 -20.48 -25.44
CA VAL A 247 -19.11 -21.89 -25.70
C VAL A 247 -19.09 -22.75 -24.42
N GLN A 248 -18.31 -22.39 -23.40
CA GLN A 248 -18.25 -23.15 -22.15
C GLN A 248 -19.47 -22.97 -21.22
N PHE A 249 -20.30 -21.94 -21.41
CA PHE A 249 -21.46 -21.64 -20.54
C PHE A 249 -22.82 -22.06 -21.10
N LYS A 250 -22.88 -22.69 -22.29
CA LYS A 250 -24.09 -23.44 -22.69
C LYS A 250 -24.17 -24.76 -21.91
N ILE A 251 -24.59 -24.68 -20.65
CA ILE A 251 -25.17 -25.83 -19.97
C ILE A 251 -26.49 -26.10 -20.69
N ASN A 252 -26.58 -27.26 -21.35
CA ASN A 252 -27.76 -27.72 -22.06
C ASN A 252 -29.02 -27.60 -21.19
N PRO A 253 -30.18 -27.26 -21.80
CA PRO A 253 -31.46 -27.14 -21.09
C PRO A 253 -31.89 -28.44 -20.39
#